data_AF-A0A1Y1MTR0-F1
#
_entry.id   AF-A0A1Y1MTR0-F1
#
_cell.length_a   1.000
_cell.length_b   1.000
_cell.length_c   1.000
_cell.angle_alpha   90.00
_cell.angle_beta   90.00
_cell.angle_gamma   90.00
#
_symmetry.space_group_name_H-M   'P 1'
#
loop_
_entity.id
_entity.type
_entity.pdbx_description
1 polymer ?
#
loop_
_entity_poly.entity_id
_entity_poly.type
_entity_poly.pdbx_seq_one_letter_code
_entity_poly.pdbx_strand_id
1 'polypeptide(L)'
;RGLGLTSRKNLCLHPSVKREKSGSVVDARCRSLTAGFVKEKKDRGENVAVCVYHDNLDLLEPHNLIPNGVWTFDGILRHGEEHKQCPYFTARRMMQYCNVVIFSYHYLLDPKIAERVSRDFSKDCIVVFDEAHNIDNVCIEALSTDITEDSLRRASRGAQNLEHKITEMRDTDQEQLQNEYQNLVQGLREADEARQEDAFMANPA
;
A
#
# COMPACT_ATOMS: atom_id res chain seq x y z
N ARG A 1 -0.97 0.01 -23.87
CA ARG A 1 -0.37 0.90 -22.83
C ARG A 1 0.75 0.15 -22.13
N GLY A 2 1.91 0.78 -21.98
CA GLY A 2 3.06 0.23 -21.27
C GLY A 2 3.41 1.10 -20.06
N LEU A 3 3.66 0.49 -18.90
CA LEU A 3 3.90 1.21 -17.65
C LEU A 3 4.95 0.50 -16.78
N GLY A 4 5.87 1.28 -16.21
CA GLY A 4 6.78 0.79 -15.17
C GLY A 4 6.23 1.05 -13.77
N LEU A 5 6.36 0.07 -12.87
CA LEU A 5 6.14 0.23 -11.43
C LEU A 5 7.45 0.07 -10.67
N THR A 6 7.68 0.97 -9.71
CA THR A 6 8.82 0.92 -8.80
C THR A 6 8.40 1.42 -7.41
N SER A 7 9.35 1.50 -6.48
CA SER A 7 9.11 1.93 -5.10
C SER A 7 8.62 3.39 -4.99
N ARG A 8 7.94 3.70 -3.88
CA ARG A 8 7.53 5.09 -3.57
C ARG A 8 8.72 6.05 -3.56
N LYS A 9 9.88 5.60 -3.10
CA LYS A 9 11.12 6.40 -3.07
C LYS A 9 11.50 6.95 -4.45
N ASN A 10 11.26 6.17 -5.51
CA ASN A 10 11.64 6.54 -6.87
C ASN A 10 10.56 7.37 -7.59
N LEU A 11 9.29 7.30 -7.15
CA LEU A 11 8.16 7.97 -7.79
C LEU A 11 7.54 9.11 -6.96
N CYS A 12 8.09 9.44 -5.79
CA CYS A 12 7.54 10.48 -4.92
C CYS A 12 7.92 11.89 -5.38
N LEU A 13 6.92 12.77 -5.52
CA LEU A 13 7.09 14.20 -5.81
C LEU A 13 6.88 15.10 -4.59
N HIS A 14 6.41 14.55 -3.46
CA HIS A 14 6.12 15.36 -2.28
C HIS A 14 7.42 15.93 -1.68
N PRO A 15 7.56 17.27 -1.53
CA PRO A 15 8.85 17.91 -1.28
C PRO A 15 9.49 17.52 0.06
N SER A 16 8.69 17.22 1.08
CA SER A 16 9.20 16.75 2.37
C SER A 16 9.55 15.26 2.39
N VAL A 17 8.92 14.45 1.53
CA VAL A 17 9.09 12.99 1.53
C VAL A 17 10.18 12.56 0.55
N LYS A 18 10.26 13.21 -0.61
CA LYS A 18 11.27 12.95 -1.65
C LYS A 18 12.71 13.12 -1.16
N ARG A 19 12.93 13.93 -0.12
CA ARG A 19 14.27 14.19 0.46
C ARG A 19 14.78 13.05 1.34
N GLU A 20 13.90 12.13 1.75
CA GLU A 20 14.26 11.03 2.64
C GLU A 20 15.12 9.98 1.92
N LYS A 21 16.18 9.53 2.59
CA LYS A 21 17.12 8.55 2.00
C LYS A 21 16.63 7.11 2.11
N SER A 22 15.87 6.79 3.16
CA SER A 22 15.39 5.43 3.43
C SER A 22 14.00 5.20 2.82
N GLY A 23 13.84 4.09 2.11
CA GLY A 23 12.54 3.68 1.55
C GLY A 23 11.47 3.46 2.64
N SER A 24 11.84 2.88 3.78
CA SER A 24 10.91 2.65 4.89
C SER A 24 10.37 3.96 5.48
N VAL A 25 11.21 5.00 5.56
CA VAL A 25 10.82 6.33 6.02
C VAL A 25 9.91 7.00 4.99
N VAL A 26 10.23 6.89 3.69
CA VAL A 26 9.36 7.38 2.61
C VAL A 26 7.97 6.75 2.69
N ASP A 27 7.90 5.43 2.90
CA ASP A 27 6.64 4.70 3.01
C ASP A 27 5.83 5.13 4.23
N ALA A 28 6.47 5.24 5.39
CA ALA A 28 5.82 5.70 6.63
C ALA A 28 5.29 7.13 6.49
N ARG A 29 6.09 8.05 5.91
CA ARG A 29 5.70 9.44 5.69
C ARG A 29 4.61 9.59 4.63
N CYS A 30 4.65 8.78 3.58
CA CYS A 30 3.57 8.73 2.60
C CYS A 30 2.26 8.29 3.28
N ARG A 31 2.31 7.21 4.07
CA ARG A 31 1.14 6.72 4.82
C ARG A 31 0.61 7.74 5.82
N SER A 32 1.46 8.51 6.49
CA SER A 32 1.01 9.56 7.42
C SER A 32 0.28 10.72 6.74
N LEU A 33 0.40 10.86 5.41
CA LEU A 33 -0.27 11.91 4.62
C LEU A 33 -1.46 11.39 3.81
N THR A 34 -1.60 10.07 3.64
CA THR A 34 -2.62 9.45 2.76
C THR A 34 -3.51 8.43 3.46
N ALA A 35 -3.30 8.15 4.75
CA ALA A 35 -4.14 7.19 5.48
C ALA A 35 -5.59 7.66 5.59
N GLY A 36 -6.53 6.72 5.61
CA GLY A 36 -7.98 6.99 5.65
C GLY A 36 -8.39 7.91 6.81
N PHE A 37 -7.87 7.65 8.01
CA PHE A 37 -8.13 8.49 9.19
C PHE A 37 -7.65 9.94 9.03
N VAL A 38 -6.63 10.21 8.20
CA VAL A 38 -6.17 11.57 7.91
C VAL A 38 -7.16 12.26 6.96
N LYS A 39 -7.67 11.52 5.98
CA LYS A 39 -8.70 12.01 5.06
C LYS A 39 -10.00 12.32 5.79
N GLU A 40 -10.45 11.43 6.68
CA GLU A 40 -11.64 11.67 7.52
C GLU A 40 -11.50 12.92 8.39
N LYS A 41 -10.33 13.12 9.02
CA LYS A 41 -10.06 14.34 9.80
C LYS A 41 -10.14 15.61 8.95
N LYS A 42 -9.57 15.57 7.73
CA LYS A 42 -9.67 16.67 6.78
C LYS A 42 -11.13 16.94 6.39
N ASP A 43 -11.90 15.90 6.12
CA ASP A 43 -13.31 16.01 5.74
C ASP A 43 -14.18 16.54 6.89
N ARG A 44 -13.79 16.28 8.14
CA ARG A 44 -14.37 16.93 9.35
C ARG A 44 -13.96 18.39 9.54
N GLY A 45 -13.09 18.93 8.68
CA GLY A 45 -12.61 20.31 8.74
C GLY A 45 -11.43 20.53 9.71
N GLU A 46 -10.80 19.47 10.21
CA GLU A 46 -9.60 19.59 11.04
C GLU A 46 -8.38 19.99 10.18
N ASN A 47 -7.51 20.83 10.72
CA ASN A 47 -6.28 21.24 10.02
C ASN A 47 -5.22 20.13 10.11
N VAL A 48 -5.25 19.22 9.13
CA VAL A 48 -4.30 18.11 8.98
C VAL A 48 -3.50 18.21 7.68
N ALA A 49 -2.22 17.85 7.74
CA ALA A 49 -1.37 17.82 6.57
C ALA A 49 -1.72 16.63 5.67
N VAL A 50 -2.02 16.90 4.40
CA VAL A 50 -2.35 15.89 3.39
C VAL A 50 -1.45 16.00 2.17
N CYS A 51 -1.33 14.91 1.42
CA CYS A 51 -0.55 14.90 0.19
C CYS A 51 -1.39 15.45 -0.97
N VAL A 52 -1.10 16.68 -1.39
CA VAL A 52 -1.77 17.35 -2.53
C VAL A 52 -1.77 16.48 -3.79
N TYR A 53 -0.64 15.84 -4.09
CA TYR A 53 -0.50 14.98 -5.28
C TYR A 53 -1.42 13.75 -5.23
N HIS A 54 -1.69 13.20 -4.05
CA HIS A 54 -2.58 12.04 -3.89
C HIS A 54 -4.03 12.47 -3.93
N ASP A 55 -4.40 13.53 -3.20
CA ASP A 55 -5.77 14.03 -3.13
C ASP A 55 -6.33 14.41 -4.51
N ASN A 56 -5.50 15.00 -5.37
CA ASN A 56 -5.89 15.36 -6.73
C ASN A 56 -6.24 14.14 -7.61
N LEU A 57 -5.78 12.94 -7.26
CA LEU A 57 -6.16 11.72 -7.99
C LEU A 57 -7.57 11.25 -7.67
N ASP A 58 -8.13 11.63 -6.52
CA ASP A 58 -9.49 11.23 -6.15
C ASP A 58 -10.56 11.99 -6.95
N LEU A 59 -10.18 13.09 -7.61
CA LEU A 59 -11.03 13.86 -8.51
C LEU A 59 -11.11 13.28 -9.92
N LEU A 60 -10.30 12.26 -10.23
CA LEU A 60 -10.11 11.74 -11.58
C LEU A 60 -10.55 10.28 -11.67
N GLU A 61 -11.10 9.92 -12.82
CA GLU A 61 -11.49 8.54 -13.08
C GLU A 61 -10.25 7.63 -13.23
N PRO A 62 -10.22 6.45 -12.58
CA PRO A 62 -9.03 5.59 -12.54
C PRO A 62 -8.51 5.12 -13.90
N HIS A 63 -9.36 5.06 -14.94
CA HIS A 63 -8.99 4.53 -16.26
C HIS A 63 -8.37 5.57 -17.20
N ASN A 64 -8.42 6.86 -16.82
CA ASN A 64 -7.98 7.98 -17.64
C ASN A 64 -6.98 8.90 -16.91
N LEU A 65 -6.20 8.35 -15.98
CA LEU A 65 -5.18 9.13 -15.26
C LEU A 65 -3.99 9.51 -16.15
N ILE A 66 -3.69 8.71 -17.17
CA ILE A 66 -2.62 8.98 -18.16
C ILE A 66 -3.11 8.61 -19.56
N PRO A 67 -2.73 9.38 -20.60
CA PRO A 67 -3.10 9.05 -21.97
C PRO A 67 -2.42 7.78 -22.47
N ASN A 68 -2.96 7.25 -23.56
CA ASN A 68 -2.43 6.06 -24.25
C ASN A 68 -0.97 6.28 -24.64
N GLY A 69 -0.07 5.41 -24.18
CA GLY A 69 1.35 5.49 -24.52
C GLY A 69 2.19 4.46 -23.79
N VAL A 70 3.50 4.57 -23.99
CA VAL A 70 4.53 3.87 -23.22
C VAL A 70 5.17 4.88 -22.27
N TRP A 71 5.05 4.62 -20.97
CA TRP A 71 5.46 5.54 -19.93
C TRP A 71 6.74 5.05 -19.24
N THR A 72 7.82 5.82 -19.43
CA THR A 72 9.05 5.66 -18.64
C THR A 72 8.88 6.29 -17.25
N PHE A 73 9.77 5.95 -16.32
CA PHE A 73 9.77 6.55 -14.98
C PHE A 73 9.91 8.08 -15.05
N ASP A 74 10.79 8.60 -15.91
CA ASP A 74 10.92 10.05 -16.08
C ASP A 74 9.66 10.68 -16.70
N GLY A 75 9.02 9.97 -17.64
CA GLY A 75 7.79 10.44 -18.26
C GLY A 75 6.65 10.61 -17.25
N ILE A 76 6.43 9.61 -16.39
CA ILE A 76 5.37 9.67 -15.39
C ILE A 76 5.69 10.69 -14.28
N LEU A 77 6.97 10.87 -13.93
CA LEU A 77 7.41 11.90 -12.99
C LEU A 77 7.10 13.30 -13.52
N ARG A 78 7.46 13.61 -14.78
CA ARG A 78 7.16 14.91 -15.42
C ARG A 78 5.66 15.15 -15.49
N HIS A 79 4.91 14.14 -15.94
CA HIS A 79 3.45 14.25 -16.02
C HIS A 79 2.80 14.55 -14.66
N GLY A 80 3.23 13.86 -13.60
CA GLY A 80 2.74 14.11 -12.24
C GLY A 80 3.14 15.49 -11.69
N GLU A 81 4.28 16.03 -12.12
CA GLU A 81 4.72 17.37 -11.71
C GLU A 81 3.90 18.49 -12.39
N GLU A 82 3.62 18.32 -13.70
CA GLU A 82 2.80 19.21 -14.51
C GLU A 82 1.33 19.21 -14.06
N HIS A 83 0.75 18.04 -13.82
CA HIS A 83 -0.68 17.87 -13.50
C HIS A 83 -0.96 17.82 -12.00
N LYS A 84 0.07 17.95 -11.16
CA LYS A 84 -0.01 17.82 -9.69
C LYS A 84 -0.67 16.52 -9.24
N GLN A 85 -0.27 15.41 -9.87
CA GLN A 85 -0.76 14.06 -9.60
C GLN A 85 0.36 13.19 -9.02
N CYS A 86 0.02 12.22 -8.16
CA CYS A 86 1.01 11.34 -7.55
C CYS A 86 1.44 10.21 -8.50
N PRO A 87 2.69 10.20 -9.02
CA PRO A 87 3.10 9.22 -10.03
C PRO A 87 2.99 7.77 -9.54
N TYR A 88 3.32 7.52 -8.27
CA TYR A 88 3.23 6.19 -7.67
C TYR A 88 1.79 5.65 -7.67
N PHE A 89 0.82 6.45 -7.21
CA PHE A 89 -0.57 6.02 -7.16
C PHE A 89 -1.22 6.02 -8.54
N THR A 90 -0.82 6.92 -9.43
CA THR A 90 -1.18 6.87 -10.85
C THR A 90 -0.77 5.54 -11.46
N ALA A 91 0.52 5.16 -11.36
CA ALA A 91 1.00 3.89 -11.90
C ALA A 91 0.25 2.69 -11.32
N ARG A 92 0.02 2.71 -10.00
CA ARG A 92 -0.69 1.62 -9.32
C ARG A 92 -2.15 1.48 -9.77
N ARG A 93 -2.92 2.58 -9.82
CA ARG A 93 -4.33 2.57 -10.26
C ARG A 93 -4.47 2.21 -11.74
N MET A 94 -3.48 2.60 -12.56
CA MET A 94 -3.44 2.34 -14.00
C MET A 94 -3.05 0.91 -14.38
N MET A 95 -2.49 0.13 -13.44
CA MET A 95 -1.93 -1.20 -13.71
C MET A 95 -2.91 -2.14 -14.41
N GLN A 96 -4.16 -2.20 -13.93
CA GLN A 96 -5.24 -3.03 -14.49
C GLN A 96 -5.65 -2.64 -15.93
N TYR A 97 -5.35 -1.40 -16.35
CA TYR A 97 -5.68 -0.87 -17.68
C TYR A 97 -4.48 -0.91 -18.64
N CYS A 98 -3.34 -1.46 -18.20
CA CYS A 98 -2.13 -1.57 -19.00
C CYS A 98 -2.02 -2.94 -19.67
N ASN A 99 -1.46 -2.96 -20.88
CA ASN A 99 -1.20 -4.21 -21.60
C ASN A 99 0.16 -4.80 -21.23
N VAL A 100 1.12 -3.94 -20.89
CA VAL A 100 2.47 -4.34 -20.47
C VAL A 100 2.81 -3.58 -19.20
N VAL A 101 3.16 -4.31 -18.14
CA VAL A 101 3.59 -3.74 -16.87
C VAL A 101 4.96 -4.30 -16.52
N ILE A 102 5.91 -3.42 -16.21
CA ILE A 102 7.29 -3.78 -15.88
C ILE A 102 7.54 -3.48 -14.40
N PHE A 103 7.90 -4.48 -13.62
CA PHE A 103 8.15 -4.34 -12.19
C PHE A 103 9.09 -5.44 -11.66
N SER A 104 9.55 -5.29 -10.42
CA SER A 104 10.51 -6.21 -9.77
C SER A 104 9.84 -7.47 -9.22
N TYR A 105 10.56 -8.60 -9.20
CA TYR A 105 10.09 -9.90 -8.70
C TYR A 105 9.50 -9.85 -7.29
N HIS A 106 10.00 -8.96 -6.42
CA HIS A 106 9.50 -8.82 -5.06
C HIS A 106 7.99 -8.52 -5.01
N TYR A 107 7.41 -7.84 -6.01
CA TYR A 107 5.98 -7.55 -6.03
C TYR A 107 5.11 -8.76 -6.36
N LEU A 108 5.67 -9.79 -7.00
CA LEU A 108 4.95 -11.01 -7.36
C LEU A 108 5.24 -12.17 -6.39
N LEU A 109 6.46 -12.24 -5.86
CA LEU A 109 6.92 -13.37 -5.04
C LEU A 109 6.80 -13.12 -3.53
N ASP A 110 6.87 -11.86 -3.06
CA ASP A 110 6.65 -11.58 -1.63
C ASP A 110 5.16 -11.74 -1.31
N PRO A 111 4.75 -12.74 -0.49
CA PRO A 111 3.33 -12.98 -0.21
C PRO A 111 2.64 -11.77 0.43
N LYS A 112 3.37 -10.88 1.12
CA LYS A 112 2.81 -9.68 1.75
C LYS A 112 2.35 -8.64 0.73
N ILE A 113 2.94 -8.65 -0.46
CA ILE A 113 2.70 -7.68 -1.53
C ILE A 113 1.92 -8.33 -2.67
N ALA A 114 2.25 -9.59 -3.00
CA ALA A 114 1.71 -10.35 -4.12
C ALA A 114 0.20 -10.39 -4.10
N GLU A 115 -0.44 -10.64 -2.96
CA GLU A 115 -1.91 -10.70 -2.85
C GLU A 115 -2.59 -9.39 -3.30
N ARG A 116 -1.96 -8.24 -3.04
CA ARG A 116 -2.52 -6.94 -3.45
C ARG A 116 -2.30 -6.64 -4.91
N VAL A 117 -1.25 -7.20 -5.51
CA VAL A 117 -0.86 -6.93 -6.90
C VAL A 117 -1.51 -7.93 -7.84
N SER A 118 -1.59 -9.21 -7.44
CA SER A 118 -2.20 -10.29 -8.23
C SER A 118 -3.70 -10.07 -8.47
N ARG A 119 -4.40 -9.44 -7.51
CA ARG A 119 -5.81 -9.06 -7.67
C ARG A 119 -6.06 -8.06 -8.79
N ASP A 120 -5.07 -7.26 -9.16
CA ASP A 120 -5.19 -6.25 -10.22
C ASP A 120 -4.88 -6.84 -11.61
N PHE A 121 -4.43 -8.10 -11.69
CA PHE A 121 -4.11 -8.78 -12.93
C PHE A 121 -5.15 -9.85 -13.31
N SER A 122 -5.42 -9.98 -14.61
CA SER A 122 -6.24 -11.09 -15.13
C SER A 122 -5.53 -12.43 -14.95
N LYS A 123 -6.32 -13.50 -14.77
CA LYS A 123 -5.81 -14.88 -14.77
C LYS A 123 -5.18 -15.28 -16.11
N ASP A 124 -5.58 -14.62 -17.19
CA ASP A 124 -5.07 -14.84 -18.54
C ASP A 124 -3.81 -14.02 -18.87
N CYS A 125 -3.10 -13.50 -17.85
CA CYS A 125 -1.89 -12.71 -18.07
C CYS A 125 -0.67 -13.60 -18.35
N ILE A 126 0.23 -13.09 -19.19
CA ILE A 126 1.52 -13.74 -19.46
C ILE A 126 2.57 -13.07 -18.57
N VAL A 127 3.18 -13.86 -17.68
CA VAL A 127 4.27 -13.41 -16.82
C VAL A 127 5.60 -13.80 -17.46
N VAL A 128 6.48 -12.83 -17.64
CA VAL A 128 7.83 -13.04 -18.15
C VAL A 128 8.82 -12.70 -17.05
N PHE A 129 9.58 -13.69 -16.59
CA PHE A 129 10.72 -13.47 -15.72
C PHE A 129 11.96 -13.22 -16.56
N ASP A 130 12.54 -12.03 -16.43
CA ASP A 130 13.86 -11.73 -16.98
C ASP A 130 14.94 -12.22 -15.99
N GLU A 131 16.15 -12.59 -16.42
CA GLU A 131 17.25 -12.95 -15.50
C GLU A 131 16.85 -13.88 -14.32
N ALA A 132 16.06 -14.92 -14.60
CA ALA A 132 15.38 -15.74 -13.58
C ALA A 132 16.32 -16.62 -12.72
N HIS A 133 17.64 -16.50 -12.89
CA HIS A 133 18.63 -17.30 -12.16
C HIS A 133 18.70 -16.97 -10.66
N ASN A 134 18.15 -15.83 -10.21
CA ASN A 134 18.14 -15.42 -8.80
C ASN A 134 16.80 -15.68 -8.08
N ILE A 135 15.87 -16.38 -8.72
CA ILE A 135 14.50 -16.52 -8.19
C ILE A 135 14.45 -17.28 -6.86
N ASP A 136 15.33 -18.27 -6.68
CA ASP A 136 15.48 -19.05 -5.46
C ASP A 136 15.88 -18.18 -4.27
N ASN A 137 16.91 -17.34 -4.45
CA ASN A 137 17.38 -16.41 -3.44
C ASN A 137 16.28 -15.40 -3.07
N VAL A 138 15.55 -14.87 -4.06
CA VAL A 138 14.43 -13.95 -3.81
C VAL A 138 13.32 -14.61 -2.98
N CYS A 139 12.99 -15.87 -3.26
CA CYS A 139 11.99 -16.62 -2.49
C CYS A 139 12.46 -16.88 -1.05
N ILE A 140 13.72 -17.25 -0.86
CA ILE A 140 14.32 -17.45 0.48
C ILE A 140 14.26 -16.15 1.27
N GLU A 141 14.70 -15.04 0.69
CA GLU A 141 14.70 -13.72 1.35
C GLU A 141 13.28 -13.24 1.70
N ALA A 142 12.30 -13.42 0.81
CA ALA A 142 10.93 -12.95 1.02
C ALA A 142 10.23 -13.63 2.22
N LEU A 143 10.59 -14.88 2.51
CA LEU A 143 10.00 -15.68 3.60
C LEU A 143 10.90 -15.75 4.85
N SER A 144 12.14 -15.25 4.75
CA SER A 144 13.07 -15.23 5.89
C SER A 144 12.88 -13.97 6.74
N THR A 145 13.14 -14.10 8.04
CA THR A 145 13.15 -12.96 8.97
C THR A 145 14.15 -13.25 10.07
N ASP A 146 15.08 -12.33 10.27
CA ASP A 146 16.08 -12.42 11.31
C ASP A 146 15.60 -11.75 12.60
N ILE A 147 15.54 -12.53 13.68
CA ILE A 147 15.20 -12.02 15.02
C ILE A 147 16.50 -11.83 15.79
N THR A 148 16.89 -10.57 15.92
CA THR A 148 18.08 -10.16 16.68
C THR A 148 17.71 -9.63 18.08
N GLU A 149 18.68 -9.58 18.99
CA GLU A 149 18.47 -9.00 20.32
C GLU A 149 17.98 -7.54 20.23
N ASP A 150 18.52 -6.76 19.29
CA ASP A 150 18.04 -5.40 19.03
C ASP A 150 16.58 -5.36 18.58
N SER A 151 16.14 -6.34 17.79
CA SER A 151 14.75 -6.46 17.36
C SER A 151 13.83 -6.76 18.55
N LEU A 152 14.26 -7.61 19.49
CA LEU A 152 13.54 -7.85 20.74
C LEU A 152 13.50 -6.60 21.62
N ARG A 153 14.62 -5.89 21.78
CA ARG A 153 14.66 -4.62 22.55
C ARG A 153 13.73 -3.56 21.96
N ARG A 154 13.66 -3.45 20.63
CA ARG A 154 12.70 -2.57 19.92
C ARG A 154 11.26 -3.02 20.14
N ALA A 155 10.98 -4.32 20.09
CA ALA A 155 9.64 -4.86 20.34
C ALA A 155 9.17 -4.57 21.77
N SER A 156 10.02 -4.75 22.79
CA SER A 156 9.68 -4.43 24.18
C SER A 156 9.37 -2.95 24.38
N ARG A 157 10.17 -2.05 23.79
CA ARG A 157 9.87 -0.61 23.83
C ARG A 157 8.58 -0.28 23.09
N GLY A 158 8.32 -0.94 21.96
CA GLY A 158 7.08 -0.81 21.21
C GLY A 158 5.85 -1.22 22.03
N ALA A 159 5.94 -2.33 22.77
CA ALA A 159 4.88 -2.81 23.65
C ALA A 159 4.60 -1.82 24.80
N GLN A 160 5.64 -1.30 25.45
CA GLN A 160 5.50 -0.28 26.50
C GLN A 160 4.86 1.01 25.97
N ASN A 161 5.27 1.47 24.79
CA ASN A 161 4.66 2.64 24.16
C ASN A 161 3.18 2.41 23.82
N LEU A 162 2.84 1.20 23.37
CA LEU A 162 1.45 0.83 23.08
C LEU A 162 0.61 0.79 24.36
N GLU A 163 1.13 0.22 25.44
CA GLU A 163 0.47 0.22 26.75
C GLU A 163 0.19 1.64 27.25
N HIS A 164 1.16 2.54 27.11
CA HIS A 164 0.96 3.94 27.46
C HIS A 164 -0.13 4.59 26.60
N LYS A 165 -0.12 4.35 25.29
CA LYS A 165 -1.13 4.90 24.37
C LYS A 165 -2.54 4.36 24.63
N ILE A 166 -2.67 3.09 24.99
CA ILE A 166 -3.95 2.47 25.37
C ILE A 166 -4.46 3.13 26.67
N THR A 167 -3.58 3.34 27.64
CA THR A 167 -3.95 4.01 28.90
C THR A 167 -4.43 5.44 28.64
N GLU A 168 -3.69 6.22 27.85
CA GLU A 168 -4.11 7.57 27.45
C GLU A 168 -5.47 7.57 26.75
N MET A 169 -5.70 6.67 25.78
CA MET A 169 -6.97 6.59 25.05
C MET A 169 -8.13 6.17 25.96
N ARG A 170 -7.90 5.27 26.92
CA ARG A 170 -8.94 4.89 27.90
C ARG A 170 -9.37 6.08 28.75
N ASP A 171 -8.42 6.96 29.08
CA ASP A 171 -8.67 8.13 29.93
C ASP A 171 -9.25 9.32 29.14
N THR A 172 -9.03 9.41 27.82
CA THR A 172 -9.50 10.53 26.98
C THR A 172 -10.71 10.22 26.10
N ASP A 173 -10.86 8.99 25.60
CA ASP A 173 -11.89 8.68 24.59
C ASP A 173 -12.31 7.19 24.63
N GLN A 174 -12.92 6.78 25.76
CA GLN A 174 -13.36 5.41 26.01
C GLN A 174 -14.42 4.94 25.00
N GLU A 175 -15.28 5.84 24.52
CA GLU A 175 -16.32 5.52 23.54
C GLU A 175 -15.72 5.15 22.17
N GLN A 176 -14.71 5.90 21.71
CA GLN A 176 -14.03 5.56 20.45
C GLN A 176 -13.38 4.17 20.53
N LEU A 177 -12.71 3.85 21.64
CA LEU A 177 -12.07 2.55 21.82
C LEU A 177 -13.09 1.39 21.79
N GLN A 178 -14.25 1.61 22.41
CA GLN A 178 -15.31 0.61 22.49
C GLN A 178 -16.02 0.41 21.15
N ASN A 179 -16.23 1.49 20.39
CA ASN A 179 -16.77 1.43 19.03
C ASN A 179 -15.82 0.70 18.08
N GLU A 180 -14.52 1.00 18.12
CA GLU A 180 -13.51 0.28 17.32
C GLU A 180 -13.44 -1.20 17.67
N TYR A 181 -13.54 -1.55 18.96
CA TYR A 181 -13.60 -2.95 19.39
C TYR A 181 -14.84 -3.67 18.82
N GLN A 182 -16.01 -3.03 18.88
CA GLN A 182 -17.24 -3.60 18.32
C GLN A 182 -17.14 -3.78 16.80
N ASN A 183 -16.63 -2.78 16.08
CA ASN A 183 -16.40 -2.85 14.64
C ASN A 183 -15.42 -3.99 14.28
N LEU A 184 -14.35 -4.16 15.06
CA LEU A 184 -13.39 -5.25 14.85
C LEU A 184 -14.02 -6.63 15.07
N VAL A 185 -14.77 -6.81 16.16
CA VAL A 185 -15.46 -8.07 16.46
C VAL A 185 -16.48 -8.41 15.37
N GLN A 186 -17.23 -7.42 14.92
CA GLN A 186 -18.21 -7.58 13.86
C GLN A 186 -17.53 -7.96 12.53
N GLY A 187 -16.49 -7.24 12.12
CA GLY A 187 -15.74 -7.54 10.90
C GLY A 187 -15.03 -8.91 10.93
N LEU A 188 -14.55 -9.35 12.10
CA LEU A 188 -13.99 -10.69 12.25
C LEU A 188 -15.05 -11.80 12.10
N ARG A 189 -16.28 -11.56 12.57
CA ARG A 189 -17.40 -12.50 12.36
C ARG A 189 -17.79 -12.57 10.90
N GLU A 190 -17.97 -11.43 10.24
CA GLU A 190 -18.29 -11.36 8.81
C GLU A 190 -17.22 -12.05 7.94
N ALA A 191 -15.94 -11.87 8.28
CA ALA A 191 -14.84 -12.53 7.58
C ALA A 191 -14.78 -14.05 7.84
N ASP A 192 -15.31 -14.53 8.96
CA ASP A 192 -15.41 -15.96 9.26
C ASP A 192 -16.61 -16.60 8.55
N GLU A 193 -17.75 -15.90 8.53
CA GLU A 193 -18.95 -16.28 7.77
C GLU A 193 -18.67 -16.35 6.27
N ALA A 194 -18.03 -15.34 5.69
CA ALA A 194 -17.64 -15.33 4.28
C ALA A 194 -16.70 -16.50 3.92
N ARG A 195 -15.77 -16.86 4.83
CA ARG A 195 -14.89 -18.03 4.63
C ARG A 195 -15.64 -19.36 4.70
N GLN A 196 -16.67 -19.46 5.55
CA GLN A 196 -17.52 -20.65 5.63
C GLN A 196 -18.44 -20.77 4.41
N GLU A 197 -18.99 -19.65 3.92
CA GLU A 197 -19.79 -19.62 2.69
C GLU A 197 -18.95 -19.95 1.44
N ASP A 198 -17.73 -19.42 1.33
CA ASP A 198 -16.80 -19.76 0.24
C ASP A 198 -16.38 -21.25 0.30
N ALA A 199 -16.20 -21.82 1.50
CA ALA A 199 -15.92 -23.25 1.67
C ALA A 199 -17.13 -24.14 1.32
N PHE A 200 -18.35 -23.65 1.55
CA PHE A 200 -19.59 -24.34 1.16
C PHE A 200 -19.83 -24.27 -0.36
N MET A 201 -19.50 -23.15 -1.01
CA MET A 201 -19.63 -22.97 -2.46
C MET A 201 -18.50 -23.64 -3.28
N ALA A 202 -17.35 -23.95 -2.66
CA ALA A 202 -16.23 -24.62 -3.31
C ALA A 202 -16.41 -26.15 -3.49
N ASN A 203 -17.53 -26.73 -3.04
CA ASN A 203 -17.81 -28.16 -3.21
C ASN A 203 -19.19 -28.42 -3.87
N PRO A 204 -19.29 -28.30 -5.20
CA PRO A 204 -20.40 -28.91 -5.93
C PRO A 204 -20.09 -30.40 -6.14
N ALA A 205 -20.97 -31.26 -5.63
CA ALA A 205 -21.06 -32.67 -6.04
C ALA A 205 -21.49 -32.79 -7.52
#